data_AF-A0A1X2GLH1-F1
#
_entry.id   AF-A0A1X2GLH1-F1
#
_cell.length_a   1.000
_cell.length_b   1.000
_cell.length_c   1.000
_cell.angle_alpha   90.00
_cell.angle_beta   90.00
_cell.angle_gamma   90.00
#
_symmetry.space_group_name_H-M   'P 1'
#
loop_
_entity.id
_entity.type
_entity.pdbx_description
1 polymer ?
#
loop_
_entity_poly.entity_id
_entity_poly.type
_entity_poly.pdbx_seq_one_letter_code
_entity_poly.pdbx_strand_id
1 'polypeptide(L)'
;MAALQKRAAIRWIDQGETNSKYFYNMIKTRNAQQTITVLKTEEVRVTDSRSIISHVKQFYYKHSPNVVKYLGFPIYCSKAQLRTFWDNCAIRIDRQCQILRERKLSIRGTSLLCNSVILASLWHTLRITPITEASIRPIRSSIRKFVMPFNPAPS
;
A
#
# COMPACT_ATOMS: atom_id res chain seq x y z
N MET A 1 -1.34 -58.10 -7.84
CA MET A 1 -1.51 -56.73 -7.28
C MET A 1 -0.27 -55.84 -7.53
N ALA A 2 0.41 -55.94 -8.68
CA ALA A 2 1.63 -55.15 -8.97
C ALA A 2 1.47 -54.17 -10.15
N ALA A 3 0.37 -54.25 -10.91
CA ALA A 3 0.15 -53.44 -12.10
C ALA A 3 -0.50 -52.06 -11.82
N LEU A 4 -1.12 -51.87 -10.64
CA LEU A 4 -1.84 -50.64 -10.29
C LEU A 4 -0.93 -49.55 -9.68
N GLN A 5 0.28 -49.89 -9.23
CA GLN A 5 1.23 -48.89 -8.70
C GLN A 5 1.88 -48.02 -9.78
N LYS A 6 1.81 -48.41 -11.06
CA LYS A 6 2.35 -47.58 -12.17
C LYS A 6 1.40 -46.48 -12.64
N ARG A 7 0.15 -46.44 -12.17
CA ARG A 7 -0.89 -45.52 -12.67
C ARG A 7 -1.33 -44.43 -11.71
N ALA A 8 -1.05 -44.56 -10.41
CA ALA A 8 -1.40 -43.52 -9.45
C ALA A 8 -0.14 -42.74 -9.07
N ALA A 9 -0.27 -41.41 -9.05
CA ALA A 9 0.73 -40.41 -8.69
C ALA A 9 1.23 -40.52 -7.23
N ILE A 10 1.55 -41.73 -6.75
CA ILE A 10 1.95 -42.03 -5.37
C ILE A 10 3.47 -41.84 -5.21
N ARG A 11 4.25 -41.99 -6.29
CA ARG A 11 5.71 -41.74 -6.28
C ARG A 11 6.08 -40.27 -5.99
N TRP A 12 5.12 -39.34 -6.11
CA TRP A 12 5.30 -37.91 -5.82
C TRP A 12 5.41 -37.62 -4.32
N ILE A 13 4.83 -38.47 -3.46
CA ILE A 13 4.81 -38.28 -2.00
C ILE A 13 6.10 -38.78 -1.33
N ASP A 14 6.71 -39.86 -1.85
CA ASP A 14 7.85 -40.53 -1.20
C ASP A 14 9.23 -39.96 -1.58
N GLN A 15 9.37 -39.34 -2.76
CA GLN A 15 10.67 -38.84 -3.27
C GLN A 15 10.76 -37.31 -3.38
N GLY A 16 9.67 -36.59 -3.10
CA GLY A 16 9.58 -35.15 -3.32
C GLY A 16 9.61 -34.77 -4.81
N GLU A 17 9.01 -33.62 -5.16
CA GLU A 17 9.04 -33.11 -6.53
C GLU A 17 10.49 -32.86 -6.98
N THR A 18 11.00 -33.68 -7.90
CA THR A 18 12.36 -33.53 -8.46
C THR A 18 12.59 -32.16 -9.14
N ASN A 19 11.50 -31.48 -9.54
CA ASN A 19 11.54 -30.16 -10.15
C ASN A 19 11.75 -29.02 -9.13
N SER A 20 11.55 -29.23 -7.83
CA SER A 20 11.75 -28.17 -6.82
C SER A 20 13.22 -27.73 -6.74
N LYS A 21 14.19 -28.64 -6.95
CA LYS A 21 15.63 -28.29 -6.96
C LYS A 21 15.99 -27.38 -8.13
N TYR A 22 15.40 -27.65 -9.30
CA TYR A 22 15.59 -26.79 -10.48
C TYR A 22 15.01 -25.39 -10.22
N PHE A 23 13.76 -25.30 -9.76
CA PHE A 23 13.14 -24.01 -9.45
C PHE A 23 13.87 -23.26 -8.32
N TYR A 24 14.31 -23.97 -7.28
CA TYR A 24 15.11 -23.39 -6.21
C TYR A 24 16.43 -22.81 -6.74
N ASN A 25 17.17 -23.56 -7.56
CA ASN A 25 18.42 -23.08 -8.15
C ASN A 25 18.17 -21.90 -9.09
N MET A 26 17.10 -21.94 -9.89
CA MET A 26 16.72 -20.85 -10.77
C MET A 26 16.36 -19.58 -9.98
N ILE A 27 15.60 -19.71 -8.89
CA ILE A 27 15.27 -18.60 -7.98
C ILE A 27 16.55 -18.09 -7.29
N LYS A 28 17.43 -18.97 -6.82
CA LYS A 28 18.70 -18.59 -6.19
C LYS A 28 19.59 -17.80 -7.16
N THR A 29 19.73 -18.27 -8.40
CA THR A 29 20.48 -17.58 -9.46
C THR A 29 19.85 -16.23 -9.79
N ARG A 30 18.53 -16.19 -9.97
CA ARG A 30 17.81 -14.95 -10.28
C ARG A 30 17.93 -13.94 -9.13
N ASN A 31 17.76 -14.38 -7.89
CA ASN A 31 17.94 -13.53 -6.71
C ASN A 31 19.37 -12.99 -6.64
N ALA A 32 20.39 -13.81 -6.89
CA ALA A 32 21.78 -13.37 -6.91
C ALA A 32 22.04 -12.31 -8.01
N GLN A 33 21.42 -12.48 -9.18
CA GLN A 33 21.53 -11.53 -10.30
C GLN A 33 20.75 -10.22 -10.06
N GLN A 34 19.58 -10.30 -9.43
CA GLN A 34 18.72 -9.14 -9.16
C GLN A 34 19.12 -8.37 -7.89
N THR A 35 19.91 -8.97 -7.00
CA THR A 35 20.36 -8.31 -5.78
C THR A 35 21.40 -7.26 -6.13
N ILE A 36 21.10 -6.01 -5.80
CA ILE A 36 22.04 -4.90 -5.93
C ILE A 36 23.11 -5.04 -4.85
N THR A 37 24.31 -5.44 -5.25
CA THR A 37 25.45 -5.64 -4.33
C THR A 37 26.35 -4.42 -4.20
N VAL A 38 26.29 -3.49 -5.17
CA VAL A 38 27.12 -2.29 -5.18
C VAL A 38 26.33 -1.12 -5.74
N LEU A 39 26.34 0.00 -5.02
CA LEU A 39 25.93 1.30 -5.54
C LEU A 39 27.18 2.15 -5.81
N LYS A 40 27.23 2.74 -6.99
CA LYS A 40 28.26 3.72 -7.36
C LYS A 40 27.58 5.06 -7.59
N THR A 41 27.80 5.99 -6.67
CA THR A 41 27.45 7.40 -6.82
C THR A 41 28.71 8.15 -7.31
N GLU A 42 28.57 9.38 -7.81
CA GLU A 42 29.71 10.20 -8.28
C GLU A 42 30.81 10.36 -7.23
N GLU A 43 30.45 10.36 -5.94
CA GLU A 43 31.35 10.61 -4.82
C GLU A 43 31.76 9.34 -4.06
N VAL A 44 30.91 8.30 -4.01
CA VAL A 44 31.08 7.16 -3.08
C VAL A 44 30.63 5.84 -3.72
N ARG A 45 31.43 4.78 -3.49
CA ARG A 45 31.07 3.40 -3.79
C ARG A 45 30.66 2.68 -2.51
N VAL A 46 29.41 2.22 -2.47
CA VAL A 46 28.82 1.55 -1.30
C VAL A 46 28.58 0.09 -1.65
N THR A 47 29.18 -0.83 -0.88
CA THR A 47 29.13 -2.28 -1.13
C THR A 47 28.34 -3.06 -0.08
N ASP A 48 28.17 -2.51 1.12
CA ASP A 48 27.42 -3.18 2.18
C ASP A 48 25.91 -2.95 2.02
N SER A 49 25.11 -3.99 2.25
CA SER A 49 23.66 -3.93 2.06
C SER A 49 22.96 -2.90 2.95
N ARG A 50 23.42 -2.74 4.20
CA ARG A 50 22.80 -1.78 5.13
C ARG A 50 23.11 -0.35 4.73
N SER A 51 24.36 -0.09 4.34
CA SER A 51 24.79 1.22 3.85
C SER A 51 24.11 1.57 2.52
N ILE A 52 23.91 0.61 1.61
CA ILE A 52 23.12 0.78 0.38
C ILE A 52 21.70 1.26 0.72
N ILE A 53 21.00 0.59 1.63
CA ILE A 53 19.63 0.96 2.04
C ILE A 53 19.60 2.36 2.66
N SER A 54 20.57 2.68 3.53
CA SER A 54 20.66 3.99 4.17
C SER A 54 20.86 5.13 3.15
N HIS A 55 21.80 4.93 2.21
CA HIS A 55 22.12 5.90 1.18
C HIS A 55 20.92 6.16 0.25
N VAL A 56 20.23 5.09 -0.17
CA VAL A 56 19.01 5.19 -0.97
C VAL A 56 17.92 5.96 -0.21
N LYS A 57 17.69 5.65 1.07
CA LYS A 57 16.72 6.38 1.90
C LYS A 57 17.03 7.87 1.98
N GLN A 58 18.30 8.24 2.19
CA GLN A 58 18.72 9.65 2.27
C GLN A 58 18.50 10.38 0.94
N PHE A 59 18.84 9.74 -0.19
CA PHE A 59 18.62 10.29 -1.52
C PHE A 59 17.13 10.59 -1.76
N TYR A 60 16.26 9.60 -1.52
CA TYR A 60 14.82 9.78 -1.70
C TYR A 60 14.21 10.78 -0.71
N TYR A 61 14.73 10.84 0.52
CA TYR A 61 14.32 11.84 1.50
C TYR A 61 14.63 13.27 1.03
N LYS A 62 15.80 13.49 0.43
CA LYS A 62 16.24 14.81 -0.04
C LYS A 62 15.51 15.28 -1.30
N HIS A 63 15.17 14.35 -2.20
CA HIS A 63 14.68 14.71 -3.54
C HIS A 63 13.17 14.54 -3.72
N SER A 64 12.49 13.81 -2.83
CA SER A 64 11.05 13.59 -2.96
C SER A 64 10.28 13.96 -1.68
N PRO A 65 9.58 15.11 -1.66
CA PRO A 65 8.70 15.45 -0.54
C PRO A 65 7.41 14.61 -0.54
N ASN A 66 7.06 14.00 -1.68
CA ASN A 66 5.86 13.19 -1.86
C ASN A 66 6.15 11.70 -1.67
N VAL A 67 5.13 10.97 -1.22
CA VAL A 67 5.22 9.52 -1.07
C VAL A 67 5.09 8.82 -2.43
N VAL A 68 5.99 7.87 -2.69
CA VAL A 68 5.89 6.94 -3.83
C VAL A 68 4.74 5.97 -3.59
N LYS A 69 3.86 5.80 -4.58
CA LYS A 69 2.71 4.90 -4.49
C LYS A 69 2.98 3.62 -5.27
N TYR A 70 2.88 2.47 -4.61
CA TYR A 70 2.99 1.16 -5.24
C TYR A 70 1.69 0.39 -5.03
N LEU A 71 0.98 0.01 -6.10
CA LEU A 71 -0.34 -0.64 -6.03
C LEU A 71 -1.36 0.13 -5.13
N GLY A 72 -1.25 1.46 -5.10
CA GLY A 72 -2.06 2.32 -4.24
C GLY A 72 -1.55 2.47 -2.80
N PHE A 73 -0.46 1.79 -2.43
CA PHE A 73 0.16 1.86 -1.11
C PHE A 73 1.25 2.93 -1.02
N PRO A 74 1.26 3.73 0.06
CA PRO A 74 2.32 4.71 0.28
C PRO A 74 3.60 4.03 0.79
N ILE A 75 4.67 4.07 0.00
CA ILE A 75 6.02 3.70 0.43
C ILE A 75 6.71 4.96 0.94
N TYR A 76 6.71 5.15 2.26
CA TYR A 76 7.31 6.32 2.90
C TYR A 76 8.61 5.97 3.63
N CYS A 77 9.56 6.90 3.62
CA CYS A 77 10.81 6.79 4.39
C CYS A 77 10.82 7.70 5.62
N SER A 78 9.95 8.73 5.66
CA SER A 78 9.83 9.67 6.78
C SER A 78 8.38 9.92 7.20
N LYS A 79 8.18 10.29 8.47
CA LYS A 79 6.89 10.71 9.02
C LYS A 79 6.34 11.95 8.32
N ALA A 80 7.21 12.85 7.83
CA ALA A 80 6.78 14.05 7.12
C ALA A 80 6.07 13.70 5.80
N GLN A 81 6.65 12.78 5.01
CA GLN A 81 6.05 12.30 3.77
C GLN A 81 4.68 11.66 4.04
N LEU A 82 4.56 10.86 5.12
CA LEU A 82 3.30 10.27 5.53
C LEU A 82 2.23 11.31 5.89
N ARG A 83 2.61 12.41 6.57
CA ARG A 83 1.70 13.53 6.85
C ARG A 83 1.20 14.17 5.56
N THR A 84 2.11 14.52 4.66
CA THR A 84 1.77 15.08 3.34
C THR A 84 0.85 14.15 2.55
N PHE A 85 1.05 12.82 2.63
CA PHE A 85 0.15 11.85 2.02
C PHE A 85 -1.26 11.92 2.61
N TRP A 86 -1.39 11.97 3.94
CA TRP A 86 -2.69 12.09 4.61
C TRP A 86 -3.38 13.42 4.32
N ASP A 87 -2.64 14.53 4.23
CA ASP A 87 -3.17 15.83 3.85
C ASP A 87 -3.73 15.79 2.42
N ASN A 88 -2.99 15.18 1.49
CA ASN A 88 -3.47 14.96 0.12
C ASN A 88 -4.70 14.04 0.08
N CYS A 89 -4.75 13.01 0.94
CA CYS A 89 -5.93 12.16 1.08
C CYS A 89 -7.15 12.95 1.58
N ALA A 90 -6.98 13.81 2.59
CA ALA A 90 -8.04 14.66 3.11
C ALA A 90 -8.55 15.62 2.04
N ILE A 91 -7.66 16.27 1.28
CA ILE A 91 -8.03 17.15 0.15
C ILE A 91 -8.80 16.37 -0.91
N ARG A 92 -8.36 15.16 -1.26
CA ARG A 92 -9.03 14.32 -2.27
C ARG A 92 -10.45 13.96 -1.82
N ILE A 93 -10.63 13.59 -0.56
CA ILE A 93 -11.94 13.24 -0.01
C ILE A 93 -12.83 14.46 0.05
N ASP A 94 -12.30 15.61 0.45
CA ASP A 94 -13.06 16.86 0.48
C ASP A 94 -13.57 17.25 -0.91
N ARG A 95 -12.71 17.14 -1.94
CA ARG A 95 -13.12 17.33 -3.34
C ARG A 95 -14.20 16.34 -3.78
N GLN A 96 -14.08 15.06 -3.42
CA GLN A 96 -15.13 14.07 -3.71
C GLN A 96 -16.44 14.42 -3.01
N CYS A 97 -16.39 14.84 -1.75
CA CYS A 97 -17.57 15.31 -1.02
C CYS A 97 -18.21 16.51 -1.70
N GLN A 98 -17.43 17.50 -2.16
CA GLN A 98 -17.94 18.68 -2.88
C GLN A 98 -18.65 18.28 -4.17
N ILE A 99 -18.01 17.47 -5.02
CA ILE A 99 -18.60 16.99 -6.30
C ILE A 99 -19.89 16.19 -6.05
N LEU A 100 -19.91 15.33 -5.04
CA LEU A 100 -21.12 14.56 -4.71
C LEU A 100 -22.22 15.43 -4.11
N ARG A 101 -21.85 16.51 -3.42
CA ARG A 101 -22.80 17.45 -2.80
C ARG A 101 -23.54 18.29 -3.84
N GLU A 102 -22.89 18.65 -4.95
CA GLU A 102 -23.52 19.36 -6.07
C GLU A 102 -24.74 18.61 -6.64
N ARG A 103 -24.79 17.29 -6.46
CA ARG A 103 -25.89 16.43 -6.97
C ARG A 103 -27.18 16.50 -6.14
N LYS A 104 -27.25 17.34 -5.10
CA LYS A 104 -28.44 17.58 -4.25
C LYS A 104 -29.15 16.29 -3.80
N LEU A 105 -28.37 15.30 -3.39
CA LEU A 105 -28.86 13.98 -2.99
C LEU A 105 -29.65 14.04 -1.67
N SER A 106 -30.57 13.09 -1.49
CA SER A 106 -31.23 12.89 -0.20
C SER A 106 -30.25 12.44 0.88
N ILE A 107 -30.59 12.64 2.15
CA ILE A 107 -29.77 12.22 3.31
C ILE A 107 -29.47 10.71 3.26
N ARG A 108 -30.45 9.90 2.85
CA ARG A 108 -30.26 8.45 2.66
C ARG A 108 -29.30 8.16 1.51
N GLY A 109 -29.38 8.92 0.43
CA GLY A 109 -28.47 8.82 -0.71
C GLY A 109 -27.03 9.21 -0.36
N THR A 110 -26.83 10.28 0.42
CA THR A 110 -25.49 10.70 0.86
C THR A 110 -24.86 9.67 1.80
N SER A 111 -25.64 9.08 2.72
CA SER A 111 -25.18 7.99 3.58
C SER A 111 -24.76 6.76 2.78
N LEU A 112 -25.56 6.35 1.79
CA LEU A 112 -25.24 5.23 0.91
C LEU A 112 -23.92 5.45 0.16
N LEU A 113 -23.75 6.62 -0.47
CA LEU A 113 -22.52 6.95 -1.19
C LEU A 113 -21.30 7.10 -0.27
N CYS A 114 -21.51 7.62 0.95
CA CYS A 114 -20.45 7.67 1.94
C CYS A 114 -19.90 6.27 2.23
N ASN A 115 -20.78 5.28 2.44
CA ASN A 115 -20.38 3.90 2.67
C ASN A 115 -19.74 3.25 1.43
N SER A 116 -20.41 3.33 0.28
CA SER A 116 -20.00 2.59 -0.91
C SER A 116 -18.84 3.21 -1.69
N VAL A 117 -18.61 4.52 -1.58
CA VAL A 117 -17.58 5.24 -2.34
C VAL A 117 -16.47 5.73 -1.43
N ILE A 118 -16.80 6.59 -0.45
CA ILE A 118 -15.79 7.29 0.34
C ILE A 118 -15.10 6.31 1.30
N LEU A 119 -15.88 5.62 2.14
CA LEU A 119 -15.35 4.68 3.13
C LEU A 119 -14.68 3.47 2.48
N ALA A 120 -15.27 2.92 1.41
CA ALA A 120 -14.67 1.83 0.66
C ALA A 120 -13.26 2.19 0.13
N SER A 121 -13.06 3.41 -0.37
CA SER A 121 -11.75 3.88 -0.85
C SER A 121 -10.71 4.08 0.26
N LEU A 122 -11.18 4.46 1.45
CA LEU A 122 -10.34 4.68 2.63
C LEU A 122 -9.93 3.37 3.29
N TRP A 123 -10.84 2.38 3.33
CA TRP A 123 -10.68 1.13 4.06
C TRP A 123 -9.36 0.43 3.77
N HIS A 124 -9.04 0.28 2.48
CA HIS A 124 -7.82 -0.39 2.05
C HIS A 124 -6.55 0.38 2.47
N THR A 125 -6.60 1.71 2.46
CA THR A 125 -5.47 2.56 2.90
C THR A 125 -5.30 2.45 4.42
N LEU A 126 -6.40 2.55 5.17
CA LEU A 126 -6.43 2.50 6.64
C LEU A 126 -5.90 1.17 7.21
N ARG A 127 -6.09 0.05 6.49
CA ARG A 127 -5.63 -1.26 6.95
C ARG A 127 -4.11 -1.38 7.07
N ILE A 128 -3.35 -0.67 6.23
CA ILE A 128 -1.91 -0.93 6.04
C ILE A 128 -1.05 0.18 6.63
N THR A 129 -1.52 1.42 6.58
CA THR A 129 -0.78 2.54 7.14
C THR A 129 -1.10 2.75 8.61
N PRO A 130 -0.10 3.02 9.46
CA PRO A 130 -0.35 3.40 10.84
C PRO A 130 -1.16 4.70 10.87
N ILE A 131 -2.31 4.62 11.52
CA ILE A 131 -3.25 5.72 11.65
C ILE A 131 -2.87 6.56 12.87
N THR A 132 -2.79 7.88 12.69
CA THR A 132 -2.74 8.84 13.79
C THR A 132 -4.07 9.58 13.86
N GLU A 133 -4.62 9.77 15.06
CA GLU A 133 -5.91 10.43 15.26
C GLU A 133 -5.96 11.84 14.65
N ALA A 134 -4.84 12.57 14.74
CA ALA A 134 -4.67 13.90 14.14
C ALA A 134 -4.94 13.91 12.62
N SER A 135 -4.55 12.86 11.91
CA SER A 135 -4.71 12.74 10.44
C SER A 135 -6.14 12.34 10.05
N ILE A 136 -6.87 11.61 10.90
CA ILE A 136 -8.25 11.21 10.62
C ILE A 136 -9.25 12.33 10.94
N ARG A 137 -8.97 13.15 11.94
CA ARG A 137 -9.85 14.25 12.36
C ARG A 137 -10.38 15.11 11.19
N PRO A 138 -9.54 15.61 10.24
CA PRO A 138 -10.02 16.39 9.10
C PRO A 138 -10.93 15.57 8.18
N ILE A 139 -10.55 14.32 7.87
CA ILE A 139 -11.33 13.41 7.01
C ILE A 139 -12.72 13.16 7.62
N ARG A 140 -12.76 12.83 8.92
CA ARG A 140 -14.02 12.62 9.65
C ARG A 140 -14.89 13.87 9.66
N SER A 141 -14.29 15.05 9.79
CA SER A 141 -15.00 16.33 9.72
C SER A 141 -15.65 16.55 8.35
N SER A 142 -14.91 16.35 7.26
CA SER A 142 -15.45 16.48 5.89
C SER A 142 -16.56 15.46 5.63
N ILE A 143 -16.41 14.21 6.06
CA ILE A 143 -17.44 13.17 5.91
C ILE A 143 -18.70 13.50 6.72
N ARG A 144 -18.55 13.96 7.98
CA ARG A 144 -19.69 14.36 8.82
C ARG A 144 -20.46 15.52 8.18
N LYS A 145 -19.77 16.56 7.71
CA LYS A 145 -20.40 17.68 7.01
C LYS A 145 -21.12 17.27 5.72
N PHE A 146 -20.62 16.23 5.05
CA PHE A 146 -21.22 15.70 3.83
C PHE A 146 -22.51 14.90 4.11
N VAL A 147 -22.49 14.00 5.10
CA VAL A 147 -23.66 13.16 5.42
C VAL A 147 -24.72 13.94 6.20
N MET A 148 -24.29 14.80 7.12
CA MET A 148 -25.15 15.58 8.02
C MET A 148 -24.89 17.07 7.80
N PRO A 149 -25.54 17.70 6.81
CA PRO A 149 -25.37 19.13 6.54
C PRO A 149 -26.12 20.04 7.56
N PHE A 150 -26.82 19.47 8.54
CA PHE A 150 -27.64 20.18 9.51
C PHE A 150 -26.82 20.65 10.72
N ASN A 151 -27.21 21.77 11.31
CA ASN A 151 -26.63 22.30 12.54
C ASN A 151 -27.76 22.55 13.57
N PRO A 152 -27.68 22.06 14.82
CA PRO A 152 -26.60 21.25 15.39
C PRO A 152 -26.58 19.82 14.82
N ALA A 153 -25.39 19.27 14.63
CA ALA A 153 -25.23 17.86 14.31
C ALA A 153 -25.48 17.02 15.58
N PRO A 154 -26.20 15.89 15.50
CA PRO A 154 -26.35 14.98 16.64
C PRO A 154 -24.97 14.48 17.09
N SER A 155 -24.79 14.40 18.42
CA SER A 155 -23.55 14.01 19.11
C SER A 155 -23.06 12.61 18.73
#